data_AF-A0A0C2C3C6-F1
#
_entry.id   AF-A0A0C2C3C6-F1
#
_cell.length_a   1.000
_cell.length_b   1.000
_cell.length_c   1.000
_cell.angle_alpha   90.00
_cell.angle_beta   90.00
_cell.angle_gamma   90.00
#
_symmetry.space_group_name_H-M   'P 1'
#
loop_
_entity.id
_entity.type
_entity.pdbx_description
1 polymer ?
#
loop_
_entity_poly.entity_id
_entity_poly.type
_entity_poly.pdbx_seq_one_letter_code
_entity_poly.pdbx_strand_id
1 'polypeptide(L)'
;LQEEEISDLADDHECIRHTKIFTNIIHLAAKNVDELEPQVAPAIFKYGERHYNTKATDYMTEENVRMVCAQVVCTVCDLLGDEASPQHVEAWIEMMRYLGRKLLDGHEYAKLTAKHRISINRNDHHLFLML
;
A
#
# COMPACT_ATOMS: atom_id res chain seq x y z
N LEU A 1 17.53 30.31 7.81
CA LEU A 1 17.43 29.11 6.96
C LEU A 1 16.04 29.17 6.38
N GLN A 2 15.91 29.25 5.06
CA GLN A 2 14.60 29.24 4.40
C GLN A 2 14.06 27.82 4.59
N GLU A 3 12.91 27.66 5.24
CA GLU A 3 12.27 26.35 5.36
C GLU A 3 11.79 25.95 3.96
N GLU A 4 12.32 24.86 3.42
CA GLU A 4 11.84 24.27 2.16
C GLU A 4 10.43 23.76 2.42
N GLU A 5 9.44 24.31 1.71
CA GLU A 5 8.06 23.87 1.82
C GLU A 5 7.77 22.77 0.79
N ILE A 6 6.81 21.89 1.08
CA ILE A 6 6.35 20.88 0.10
C ILE A 6 5.78 21.56 -1.16
N SER A 7 5.29 22.79 -1.03
CA SER A 7 4.79 23.64 -2.11
C SER A 7 5.89 24.02 -3.13
N ASP A 8 7.17 23.92 -2.74
CA ASP A 8 8.32 24.22 -3.60
C ASP A 8 8.73 23.03 -4.50
N LEU A 9 8.15 21.85 -4.29
CA LEU A 9 8.45 20.66 -5.09
C LEU A 9 7.83 20.76 -6.49
N ALA A 10 8.61 20.41 -7.52
CA ALA A 10 8.10 20.29 -8.87
C ALA A 10 7.00 19.21 -8.96
N ASP A 11 6.05 19.41 -9.88
CA ASP A 11 4.90 18.52 -10.04
C ASP A 11 5.25 17.06 -10.43
N ASP A 12 6.41 16.89 -11.06
CA ASP A 12 7.00 15.62 -11.47
C ASP A 12 7.96 15.02 -10.43
N HIS A 13 8.16 15.71 -9.29
CA HIS A 13 8.99 15.23 -8.20
C HIS A 13 8.46 13.89 -7.66
N GLU A 14 9.38 12.97 -7.34
CA GLU A 14 9.03 11.60 -6.95
C GLU A 14 8.09 11.55 -5.73
N CYS A 15 8.30 12.40 -4.72
CA CYS A 15 7.37 12.53 -3.60
C CYS A 15 5.95 12.90 -4.04
N ILE A 16 5.78 13.91 -4.91
CA ILE A 16 4.47 14.34 -5.38
C ILE A 16 3.78 13.21 -6.13
N ARG A 17 4.52 12.48 -6.97
CA ARG A 17 4.02 11.31 -7.69
C ARG A 17 3.58 10.19 -6.74
N HIS A 18 4.39 9.86 -5.73
CA HIS A 18 4.07 8.82 -4.76
C HIS A 18 2.85 9.18 -3.92
N THR A 19 2.73 10.44 -3.48
CA THR A 19 1.55 10.94 -2.77
C THR A 19 0.29 10.79 -3.63
N LYS A 20 0.31 11.23 -4.89
CA LYS A 20 -0.83 11.09 -5.84
C LYS A 20 -1.25 9.62 -6.01
N ILE A 21 -0.30 8.70 -6.18
CA ILE A 21 -0.60 7.26 -6.33
C ILE A 21 -1.25 6.72 -5.06
N PHE A 22 -0.67 7.02 -3.90
CA PHE A 22 -1.15 6.51 -2.62
C PHE A 22 -2.53 7.07 -2.24
N THR A 23 -2.78 8.37 -2.46
CA THR A 23 -4.11 8.96 -2.24
C THR A 23 -5.16 8.39 -3.18
N ASN A 24 -4.81 8.13 -4.45
CA ASN A 24 -5.73 7.51 -5.41
C ASN A 24 -6.10 6.08 -5.00
N ILE A 25 -5.13 5.33 -4.45
CA ILE A 25 -5.35 4.00 -3.90
C ILE A 25 -6.34 4.05 -2.72
N ILE A 26 -6.14 4.96 -1.77
CA ILE A 26 -7.03 5.11 -0.61
C ILE A 26 -8.43 5.51 -1.08
N HIS A 27 -8.52 6.44 -2.03
CA HIS A 27 -9.78 6.85 -2.62
C HIS A 27 -10.51 5.68 -3.28
N LEU A 28 -9.80 4.87 -4.07
CA LEU A 28 -10.37 3.69 -4.72
C LEU A 28 -10.83 2.64 -3.70
N ALA A 29 -10.07 2.46 -2.62
CA ALA A 29 -10.42 1.57 -1.51
C ALA A 29 -11.70 2.01 -0.80
N ALA A 30 -11.77 3.29 -0.40
CA ALA A 30 -12.95 3.85 0.24
C ALA A 30 -14.20 3.78 -0.66
N LYS A 31 -14.03 4.00 -1.98
CA LYS A 31 -15.13 3.94 -2.95
C LYS A 31 -15.65 2.52 -3.20
N ASN A 32 -14.80 1.51 -3.10
CA ASN A 32 -15.13 0.12 -3.40
C ASN A 32 -14.95 -0.76 -2.17
N VAL A 33 -15.34 -0.28 -0.98
CA VAL A 33 -15.11 -0.98 0.30
C VAL A 33 -15.75 -2.37 0.32
N ASP A 34 -16.90 -2.54 -0.33
CA ASP A 34 -17.59 -3.83 -0.44
C ASP A 34 -16.94 -4.77 -1.47
N GLU A 35 -16.06 -4.24 -2.32
CA GLU A 35 -15.44 -4.95 -3.45
C GLU A 35 -13.91 -4.77 -3.48
N LEU A 36 -13.29 -4.65 -2.29
CA LEU A 36 -11.84 -4.43 -2.15
C LEU A 36 -11.01 -5.52 -2.83
N GLU A 37 -11.38 -6.79 -2.64
CA GLU A 37 -10.64 -7.92 -3.19
C GLU A 37 -10.65 -7.93 -4.73
N PRO A 38 -11.79 -7.84 -5.43
CA PRO A 38 -11.78 -7.82 -6.89
C PRO A 38 -11.30 -6.50 -7.51
N GLN A 39 -11.57 -5.34 -6.88
CA GLN A 39 -11.33 -4.04 -7.53
C GLN A 39 -10.03 -3.35 -7.11
N VAL A 40 -9.54 -3.60 -5.89
CA VAL A 40 -8.47 -2.79 -5.29
C VAL A 40 -7.22 -3.61 -5.03
N ALA A 41 -7.39 -4.85 -4.55
CA ALA A 41 -6.27 -5.73 -4.21
C ALA A 41 -5.30 -5.97 -5.39
N PRO A 42 -5.74 -6.17 -6.65
CA PRO A 42 -4.81 -6.39 -7.76
C PRO A 42 -3.91 -5.17 -8.02
N ALA A 43 -4.46 -3.95 -7.87
CA ALA A 43 -3.71 -2.71 -8.07
C ALA A 43 -2.67 -2.51 -6.95
N ILE A 44 -3.06 -2.74 -5.69
CA ILE A 44 -2.16 -2.70 -4.53
C ILE A 44 -1.05 -3.74 -4.67
N PHE A 45 -1.40 -4.99 -4.97
CA PHE A 45 -0.46 -6.07 -5.14
C PHE A 45 0.55 -5.73 -6.23
N LYS A 46 0.08 -5.23 -7.38
CA LYS A 46 0.97 -4.81 -8.47
C LYS A 46 1.88 -3.66 -8.08
N TYR A 47 1.39 -2.75 -7.24
CA TYR A 47 2.20 -1.67 -6.70
C TYR A 47 3.28 -2.20 -5.74
N GLY A 48 2.96 -3.20 -4.92
CA GLY A 48 3.92 -3.92 -4.07
C GLY A 48 5.04 -4.58 -4.87
N GLU A 49 4.68 -5.33 -5.93
CA GLU A 49 5.65 -5.96 -6.83
C GLU A 49 6.67 -4.94 -7.39
N ARG A 50 6.21 -3.73 -7.73
CA ARG A 50 7.07 -2.69 -8.31
C ARG A 50 8.12 -2.18 -7.34
N HIS A 51 7.91 -2.25 -6.03
CA HIS A 51 8.89 -1.77 -5.06
C HIS A 51 10.12 -2.68 -4.94
N TYR A 52 10.02 -3.96 -5.32
CA TYR A 52 11.15 -4.90 -5.21
C TYR A 52 12.35 -4.50 -6.10
N ASN A 53 12.10 -3.92 -7.27
CA ASN A 53 13.16 -3.52 -8.21
C ASN A 53 13.61 -2.06 -8.03
N THR A 54 13.32 -1.44 -6.89
CA THR A 54 13.63 -0.03 -6.62
C THR A 54 14.59 0.11 -5.46
N LYS A 55 15.18 1.30 -5.30
CA LYS A 55 15.97 1.66 -4.11
C LYS A 55 15.16 1.57 -2.81
N ALA A 56 13.83 1.53 -2.90
CA ALA A 56 12.94 1.42 -1.75
C ALA A 56 12.81 -0.03 -1.22
N THR A 57 13.37 -1.04 -1.90
CA THR A 57 13.12 -2.46 -1.56
C THR A 57 13.47 -2.81 -0.11
N ASP A 58 14.57 -2.29 0.42
CA ASP A 58 15.02 -2.59 1.79
C ASP A 58 14.16 -1.87 2.85
N TYR A 59 13.36 -0.89 2.42
CA TYR A 59 12.42 -0.16 3.27
C TYR A 59 11.00 -0.74 3.21
N MET A 60 10.73 -1.74 2.36
CA MET A 60 9.45 -2.44 2.29
C MET A 60 9.31 -3.49 3.39
N THR A 61 9.48 -3.07 4.64
CA THR A 61 9.30 -3.91 5.82
C THR A 61 7.86 -3.84 6.33
N GLU A 62 7.43 -4.87 7.06
CA GLU A 62 6.12 -4.87 7.73
C GLU A 62 5.98 -3.65 8.66
N GLU A 63 7.05 -3.31 9.38
CA GLU A 63 7.09 -2.16 10.27
C GLU A 63 6.83 -0.85 9.52
N ASN A 64 7.57 -0.58 8.44
CA ASN A 64 7.44 0.65 7.67
C ASN A 64 6.06 0.78 7.02
N VAL A 65 5.54 -0.32 6.43
CA VAL A 65 4.20 -0.32 5.85
C VAL A 65 3.14 -0.10 6.93
N ARG A 66 3.28 -0.71 8.11
CA ARG A 66 2.38 -0.49 9.24
C ARG A 66 2.41 0.95 9.73
N MET A 67 3.58 1.58 9.79
CA MET A 67 3.71 3.00 10.17
C MET A 67 2.99 3.91 9.19
N VAL A 68 3.16 3.70 7.88
CA VAL A 68 2.45 4.46 6.84
C VAL A 68 0.93 4.28 6.99
N CYS A 69 0.46 3.04 7.14
CA CYS A 69 -0.96 2.74 7.35
C CYS A 69 -1.51 3.41 8.62
N ALA A 70 -0.76 3.39 9.72
CA ALA A 70 -1.15 4.05 10.97
C ALA A 70 -1.24 5.57 10.80
N GLN A 71 -0.31 6.19 10.08
CA GLN A 71 -0.34 7.64 9.87
C GLN A 71 -1.58 8.08 9.09
N VAL A 72 -2.06 7.26 8.12
CA VAL A 72 -3.32 7.52 7.43
C VAL A 72 -4.50 7.48 8.41
N VAL A 73 -4.58 6.46 9.26
CA VAL A 73 -5.64 6.35 10.27
C VAL A 73 -5.59 7.53 11.23
N CYS A 74 -4.41 7.89 11.75
CA CYS A 74 -4.23 9.07 12.61
C CYS A 74 -4.72 10.35 11.92
N THR A 75 -4.34 10.56 10.66
CA THR A 75 -4.79 11.73 9.89
C THR A 75 -6.31 11.75 9.73
N VAL A 76 -6.95 10.60 9.50
CA VAL A 76 -8.41 10.52 9.45
C VAL A 76 -9.04 10.86 10.80
N CYS A 77 -8.48 10.35 11.91
CA CYS A 77 -8.95 10.71 13.25
C CYS A 77 -8.82 12.21 13.52
N ASP A 78 -7.69 12.81 13.15
CA ASP A 78 -7.45 14.25 13.32
C ASP A 78 -8.45 15.09 12.51
N LEU A 79 -8.83 14.63 11.32
CA LEU A 79 -9.83 15.29 10.47
C LEU A 79 -11.27 15.14 10.99
N LEU A 80 -11.61 13.99 11.58
CA LEU A 80 -12.93 13.74 12.16
C LEU A 80 -13.09 14.42 13.53
N GLY A 81 -12.00 14.64 14.26
CA GLY A 81 -12.02 15.24 15.59
C GLY A 81 -12.96 14.49 16.53
N ASP A 82 -13.89 15.22 17.14
CA ASP A 82 -14.87 14.66 18.09
C ASP A 82 -15.89 13.69 17.43
N GLU A 83 -15.96 13.64 16.09
CA GLU A 83 -16.82 12.70 15.35
C GLU A 83 -16.17 11.31 15.15
N ALA A 84 -14.91 11.15 15.55
CA ALA A 84 -14.17 9.89 15.46
C ALA A 84 -14.65 8.88 16.51
N SER A 85 -15.81 8.26 16.29
CA SER A 85 -16.26 7.14 17.12
C SER A 85 -15.28 5.95 17.02
N PRO A 86 -15.16 5.11 18.07
CA PRO A 86 -14.30 3.92 18.03
C PRO A 86 -14.54 3.03 16.81
N GLN A 87 -15.80 2.88 16.41
CA GLN A 87 -16.19 2.07 15.24
C GLN A 87 -15.69 2.67 13.92
N HIS A 88 -15.68 4.00 13.79
CA HIS A 88 -15.11 4.67 12.61
C HIS A 88 -13.61 4.37 12.53
N VAL A 89 -12.90 4.50 13.66
CA VAL A 89 -11.46 4.25 13.72
C VAL A 89 -11.14 2.78 13.41
N GLU A 90 -11.90 1.84 13.97
CA GLU A 90 -11.74 0.41 13.69
C GLU A 90 -11.90 0.08 12.20
N ALA A 91 -12.91 0.64 11.54
CA ALA A 91 -13.12 0.44 10.10
C ALA A 91 -11.92 0.92 9.27
N TRP A 92 -11.35 2.09 9.60
CA TRP A 92 -10.15 2.60 8.93
C TRP A 92 -8.91 1.75 9.23
N ILE A 93 -8.76 1.27 10.47
CA ILE A 93 -7.68 0.34 10.84
C ILE A 93 -7.77 -0.93 10.01
N GLU A 94 -8.96 -1.53 9.86
CA GLU A 94 -9.14 -2.76 9.11
C GLU A 94 -8.83 -2.59 7.62
N MET A 95 -9.35 -1.53 7.00
CA MET A 95 -9.07 -1.22 5.60
C MET A 95 -7.57 -0.98 5.37
N MET A 96 -6.93 -0.14 6.19
CA MET A 96 -5.50 0.15 6.02
C MET A 96 -4.61 -1.05 6.32
N ARG A 97 -4.98 -1.92 7.27
CA ARG A 97 -4.30 -3.21 7.48
C ARG A 97 -4.43 -4.11 6.25
N TYR A 98 -5.61 -4.18 5.65
CA TYR A 98 -5.84 -4.97 4.45
C TYR A 98 -4.98 -4.48 3.27
N LEU A 99 -4.98 -3.18 2.99
CA LEU A 99 -4.16 -2.59 1.92
C LEU A 99 -2.66 -2.80 2.19
N GLY A 100 -2.21 -2.60 3.42
CA GLY A 100 -0.82 -2.83 3.81
C GLY A 100 -0.38 -4.27 3.60
N ARG A 101 -1.22 -5.25 3.95
CA ARG A 101 -0.94 -6.68 3.69
C ARG A 101 -0.81 -6.97 2.21
N LYS A 102 -1.76 -6.54 1.38
CA LYS A 102 -1.71 -6.78 -0.07
C LYS A 102 -0.48 -6.14 -0.72
N LEU A 103 -0.01 -5.01 -0.19
CA LEU A 103 1.20 -4.33 -0.66
C LEU A 103 2.44 -5.18 -0.35
N LEU A 104 2.54 -5.71 0.87
CA LEU A 104 3.62 -6.61 1.29
C LEU A 104 3.59 -7.94 0.52
N ASP A 105 2.40 -8.51 0.30
CA ASP A 105 2.22 -9.75 -0.47
C ASP A 105 2.80 -9.61 -1.88
N GLY A 106 2.53 -8.48 -2.55
CA GLY A 106 3.07 -8.19 -3.88
C GLY A 106 4.60 -8.06 -3.88
N HIS A 107 5.16 -7.41 -2.87
CA HIS A 107 6.62 -7.26 -2.73
C HIS A 107 7.31 -8.61 -2.49
N GLU A 108 6.78 -9.42 -1.55
CA GLU A 108 7.34 -10.75 -1.25
C GLU A 108 7.18 -11.70 -2.44
N TYR A 109 6.06 -11.64 -3.16
CA TYR A 109 5.87 -12.39 -4.39
C TYR A 109 6.97 -12.08 -5.42
N ALA A 110 7.21 -10.79 -5.71
CA ALA A 110 8.24 -10.40 -6.67
C ALA A 110 9.64 -10.88 -6.25
N LYS A 111 9.96 -10.78 -4.95
CA LYS A 111 11.20 -11.29 -4.35
C LYS A 111 11.37 -12.81 -4.51
N LEU A 112 10.30 -13.58 -4.31
CA LEU A 112 10.33 -15.03 -4.43
C LEU A 112 10.44 -15.48 -5.90
N THR A 113 9.74 -14.80 -6.82
CA THR A 113 9.85 -15.04 -8.26
C THR A 113 11.25 -14.71 -8.79
N ALA A 114 11.85 -13.59 -8.39
CA ALA A 114 13.20 -13.22 -8.82
C ALA A 114 14.27 -14.22 -8.34
N LYS A 115 14.08 -14.79 -7.15
CA LYS A 115 14.93 -15.85 -6.60
C LYS A 115 14.68 -17.24 -7.20
N HIS A 116 13.81 -17.34 -8.23
CA HIS A 116 13.38 -18.61 -8.84
C HIS A 116 12.81 -19.62 -7.83
N ARG A 117 12.33 -19.15 -6.67
CA ARG A 117 11.74 -20.00 -5.62
C ARG A 117 10.27 -20.34 -5.89
N ILE A 118 9.68 -19.74 -6.93
CA ILE A 118 8.33 -20.01 -7.40
C ILE A 118 8.36 -20.03 -8.94
N SER A 119 7.93 -21.14 -9.54
CA SER A 119 7.61 -21.23 -10.97
C SER A 119 6.09 -21.22 -11.14
N ILE A 120 5.55 -20.28 -11.89
CA ILE A 120 4.10 -20.11 -12.02
C ILE A 120 3.68 -20.56 -13.42
N ASN A 121 2.97 -21.69 -13.48
CA ASN A 121 2.26 -22.09 -14.68
C ASN A 121 0.98 -21.24 -14.80
N ARG A 122 0.91 -20.38 -15.81
CA ARG A 122 -0.22 -19.46 -16.01
C ARG A 122 -1.55 -20.15 -16.36
N ASN A 123 -1.56 -21.48 -16.55
CA ASN A 123 -2.75 -22.24 -16.90
C ASN A 123 -3.45 -22.91 -15.70
N ASP A 124 -2.85 -22.92 -14.51
CA ASP A 124 -3.44 -23.57 -13.33
C ASP A 124 -3.54 -22.58 -12.16
N HIS A 125 -4.70 -22.53 -11.52
CA HIS A 125 -4.99 -21.69 -10.35
C HIS A 125 -4.31 -22.20 -9.06
N HIS A 126 -3.28 -23.05 -9.18
CA HIS A 126 -2.57 -23.65 -8.06
C HIS A 126 -1.12 -23.17 -8.01
N LEU A 127 -0.80 -22.43 -6.95
CA LEU A 127 0.56 -21.98 -6.63
C LEU A 127 1.36 -23.18 -6.09
N PHE A 128 2.44 -23.59 -6.78
CA PHE A 128 3.36 -24.60 -6.27
C PHE A 128 4.62 -23.93 -5.71
N LEU A 129 4.89 -24.16 -4.43
CA LEU A 129 6.16 -23.82 -3.78
C LEU A 129 7.15 -24.98 -4.04
N MET A 130 8.31 -24.69 -4.63
CA MET A 130 9.44 -25.63 -4.57
C MET A 130 10.24 -25.32 -3.31
N LEU A 131 10.24 -26.27 -2.38
CA LEU A 131 11.08 -26.28 -1.18
C LEU A 131 12.46 -26.84 -1.50
#